data_AF-A0A8K0Y5F6-F1
#
_entry.id   AF-A0A8K0Y5F6-F1
#
_cell.length_a   1.000
_cell.length_b   1.000
_cell.length_c   1.000
_cell.angle_alpha   90.00
_cell.angle_beta   90.00
_cell.angle_gamma   90.00
#
_symmetry.space_group_name_H-M   'P 1'
#
loop_
_entity.id
_entity.type
_entity.pdbx_description
1 polymer ?
#
loop_
_entity_poly.entity_id
_entity_poly.type
_entity_poly.pdbx_seq_one_letter_code
_entity_poly.pdbx_strand_id
1 'polypeptide(L)'
;MTVTKSAQAHPCTSCHTNCCKEYTIFVNAHDVYRISSGLGLDPANFLEIYGAKEDEWGIRIEEGLVDLALKQKDEMCTFLIKFGDNFRCGIHDFNPGVCKSYPFQLQDGKLLQMDDKLCPVDWDVEKEFEAMMVNHLKKDENEWKFYHDLILEWNATHQPTAQLSEFLRFLIGKVDISLNENSKK
;
A
#
# COMPACT_ATOMS: atom_id res chain seq x y z
N MET A 1 -1.42 44.75 13.20
CA MET A 1 -2.48 43.89 12.65
C MET A 1 -2.01 42.46 12.77
N THR A 2 -2.40 41.79 13.83
CA THR A 2 -2.11 40.38 14.08
C THR A 2 -3.02 39.56 13.18
N VAL A 3 -2.46 38.96 12.13
CA VAL A 3 -3.16 37.98 11.30
C VAL A 3 -3.36 36.74 12.18
N THR A 4 -4.58 36.54 12.66
CA THR A 4 -5.02 35.27 13.24
C THR A 4 -4.85 34.18 12.19
N LYS A 5 -3.95 33.23 12.45
CA LYS A 5 -3.79 31.97 11.70
C LYS A 5 -5.17 31.31 11.67
N SER A 6 -5.85 31.34 10.52
CA SER A 6 -7.15 30.67 10.37
C SER A 6 -6.97 29.20 10.74
N ALA A 7 -7.91 28.63 11.49
CA ALA A 7 -7.94 27.20 11.74
C ALA A 7 -7.93 26.50 10.37
N GLN A 8 -6.79 25.92 10.00
CA GLN A 8 -6.62 25.21 8.73
C GLN A 8 -7.66 24.08 8.73
N ALA A 9 -8.59 24.09 7.78
CA ALA A 9 -9.54 22.99 7.64
C ALA A 9 -8.75 21.68 7.54
N HIS A 10 -9.18 20.63 8.25
CA HIS A 10 -8.46 19.36 8.26
C HIS A 10 -8.15 18.94 6.80
N PRO A 11 -6.92 18.56 6.45
CA PRO A 11 -6.52 18.20 5.08
C PRO A 11 -7.47 17.19 4.40
N CYS A 12 -8.11 16.33 5.18
CA CYS A 12 -9.11 15.37 4.69
C CYS A 12 -10.44 16.00 4.21
N THR A 13 -10.74 17.24 4.60
CA THR A 13 -11.98 17.96 4.19
C THR A 13 -11.90 18.51 2.77
N SER A 14 -10.71 18.87 2.29
CA SER A 14 -10.46 19.33 0.92
C SER A 14 -9.89 18.23 0.01
N CYS A 15 -9.77 17.00 0.52
CA CYS A 15 -9.29 15.85 -0.24
C CYS A 15 -10.39 15.30 -1.16
N HIS A 16 -10.12 15.34 -2.49
CA HIS A 16 -10.99 14.81 -3.54
C HIS A 16 -10.70 13.33 -3.88
N THR A 17 -9.79 12.69 -3.13
CA THR A 17 -9.34 11.30 -3.26
C THR A 17 -8.92 10.91 -4.67
N ASN A 18 -8.30 11.83 -5.42
CA ASN A 18 -7.84 11.57 -6.79
C ASN A 18 -6.75 10.49 -6.84
N CYS A 19 -5.95 10.34 -5.79
CA CYS A 19 -5.02 9.21 -5.67
C CYS A 19 -5.72 7.84 -5.73
N CYS A 20 -6.98 7.74 -5.26
CA CYS A 20 -7.77 6.52 -5.35
C CYS A 20 -8.50 6.35 -6.70
N LYS A 21 -8.43 7.34 -7.60
CA LYS A 21 -9.07 7.32 -8.92
C LYS A 21 -8.05 7.14 -10.05
N GLU A 22 -6.86 7.71 -9.88
CA GLU A 22 -5.86 7.80 -10.94
C GLU A 22 -4.71 6.80 -10.79
N TYR A 23 -4.34 6.43 -9.56
CA TYR A 23 -3.19 5.55 -9.34
C TYR A 23 -3.59 4.07 -9.31
N THR A 24 -2.80 3.24 -9.99
CA THR A 24 -2.72 1.80 -9.72
C THR A 24 -1.88 1.59 -8.46
N ILE A 25 -2.48 0.97 -7.44
CA ILE A 25 -1.83 0.75 -6.14
C ILE A 25 -1.27 -0.67 -6.10
N PHE A 26 0.02 -0.81 -6.36
CA PHE A 26 0.75 -2.05 -6.14
C PHE A 26 0.92 -2.32 -4.64
N VAL A 27 0.89 -3.59 -4.27
CA VAL A 27 0.89 -4.02 -2.86
C VAL A 27 1.97 -5.05 -2.58
N ASN A 28 2.52 -5.02 -1.36
CA ASN A 28 3.45 -6.03 -0.87
C ASN A 28 2.75 -7.09 -0.02
N ALA A 29 3.49 -8.11 0.45
CA ALA A 29 2.92 -9.19 1.27
C ALA A 29 2.21 -8.71 2.54
N HIS A 30 2.76 -7.71 3.22
CA HIS A 30 2.20 -7.19 4.46
C HIS A 30 0.93 -6.38 4.22
N ASP A 31 0.82 -5.67 3.10
CA ASP A 31 -0.42 -5.02 2.68
C ASP A 31 -1.53 -6.04 2.46
N VAL A 32 -1.24 -7.13 1.71
CA VAL A 32 -2.21 -8.21 1.45
C VAL A 32 -2.67 -8.85 2.75
N TYR A 33 -1.72 -9.21 3.63
CA TYR A 33 -2.03 -9.79 4.94
C TYR A 33 -2.87 -8.84 5.80
N ARG A 34 -2.47 -7.58 5.91
CA ARG A 34 -3.14 -6.55 6.74
C ARG A 34 -4.57 -6.28 6.29
N ILE A 35 -4.81 -6.18 4.99
CA ILE A 35 -6.16 -5.99 4.44
C ILE A 35 -7.00 -7.25 4.66
N SER A 36 -6.45 -8.43 4.33
CA SER A 36 -7.17 -9.70 4.43
C SER A 36 -7.57 -10.03 5.88
N SER A 37 -6.60 -9.99 6.81
CA SER A 37 -6.83 -10.26 8.22
C SER A 37 -7.69 -9.18 8.89
N GLY A 38 -7.45 -7.90 8.57
CA GLY A 38 -8.16 -6.77 9.15
C GLY A 38 -9.64 -6.70 8.78
N LEU A 39 -9.98 -7.10 7.55
CA LEU A 39 -11.34 -7.03 7.02
C LEU A 39 -12.04 -8.39 6.93
N GLY A 40 -11.33 -9.49 7.17
CA GLY A 40 -11.85 -10.84 6.94
C GLY A 40 -12.16 -11.13 5.46
N LEU A 41 -11.44 -10.49 4.54
CA LEU A 41 -11.64 -10.63 3.10
C LEU A 41 -10.62 -11.57 2.47
N ASP A 42 -11.07 -12.43 1.57
CA ASP A 42 -10.17 -13.18 0.70
C ASP A 42 -9.40 -12.22 -0.22
N PRO A 43 -8.06 -12.33 -0.36
CA PRO A 43 -7.27 -11.50 -1.27
C PRO A 43 -7.79 -11.47 -2.71
N ALA A 44 -8.33 -12.58 -3.21
CA ALA A 44 -8.92 -12.64 -4.56
C ALA A 44 -10.11 -11.67 -4.73
N ASN A 45 -10.72 -11.19 -3.65
CA ASN A 45 -11.81 -10.21 -3.71
C ASN A 45 -11.31 -8.78 -3.93
N PHE A 46 -10.06 -8.46 -3.57
CA PHE A 46 -9.54 -7.09 -3.63
C PHE A 46 -8.23 -6.94 -4.41
N LEU A 47 -7.63 -8.02 -4.91
CA LEU A 47 -6.42 -7.98 -5.73
C LEU A 47 -6.66 -8.33 -7.18
N GLU A 48 -5.97 -7.65 -8.07
CA GLU A 48 -5.80 -8.03 -9.47
C GLU A 48 -4.32 -8.17 -9.82
N ILE A 49 -4.06 -8.87 -10.92
CA ILE A 49 -2.71 -9.10 -11.44
C ILE A 49 -2.40 -8.14 -12.58
N TYR A 50 -1.19 -7.64 -12.61
CA TYR A 50 -0.60 -6.89 -13.72
C TYR A 50 0.60 -7.65 -14.25
N GLY A 51 0.94 -7.49 -15.52
CA GLY A 51 2.22 -8.00 -16.02
C GLY A 51 3.37 -7.35 -15.24
N ALA A 52 4.33 -8.17 -14.79
CA ALA A 52 5.44 -7.68 -13.97
C ALA A 52 6.22 -6.60 -14.71
N LYS A 53 6.52 -5.50 -14.02
CA LYS A 53 7.34 -4.41 -14.59
C LYS A 53 8.81 -4.77 -14.68
N GLU A 54 9.28 -5.58 -13.72
CA GLU A 54 10.67 -5.98 -13.57
C GLU A 54 10.73 -7.47 -13.29
N ASP A 55 11.59 -8.19 -14.01
CA ASP A 55 11.64 -9.65 -13.94
C ASP A 55 11.98 -10.17 -12.53
N GLU A 56 12.78 -9.42 -11.77
CA GLU A 56 13.23 -9.79 -10.43
C GLU A 56 12.13 -9.63 -9.35
N TRP A 57 11.13 -8.80 -9.62
CA TRP A 57 9.98 -8.55 -8.73
C TRP A 57 8.74 -9.35 -9.10
N GLY A 58 8.75 -9.98 -10.28
CA GLY A 58 7.60 -10.70 -10.78
C GLY A 58 7.36 -12.04 -10.09
N ILE A 59 6.10 -12.29 -9.74
CA ILE A 59 5.62 -13.58 -9.24
C ILE A 59 5.42 -14.51 -10.43
N ARG A 60 6.05 -15.69 -10.42
CA ARG A 60 5.86 -16.71 -11.45
C ARG A 60 4.69 -17.63 -11.07
N ILE A 61 3.60 -17.54 -11.84
CA ILE A 61 2.39 -18.35 -11.71
C ILE A 61 1.86 -18.75 -13.09
N GLU A 62 0.75 -19.49 -13.14
CA GLU A 62 0.13 -20.00 -14.37
C GLU A 62 -0.16 -18.89 -15.39
N GLU A 63 -0.59 -17.71 -14.92
CA GLU A 63 -0.89 -16.53 -15.73
C GLU A 63 0.35 -15.83 -16.30
N GLY A 64 1.56 -16.23 -15.88
CA GLY A 64 2.84 -15.69 -16.31
C GLY A 64 3.62 -15.03 -15.18
N LEU A 65 4.38 -13.99 -15.52
CA LEU A 65 5.16 -13.20 -14.58
C LEU A 65 4.37 -11.93 -14.22
N VAL A 66 3.92 -11.82 -12.96
CA VAL A 66 2.93 -10.82 -12.56
C VAL A 66 3.27 -10.05 -11.30
N ASP A 67 2.70 -8.85 -11.16
CA ASP A 67 2.66 -8.03 -9.96
C ASP A 67 1.24 -8.01 -9.38
N LEU A 68 1.10 -7.77 -8.06
CA LEU A 68 -0.19 -7.61 -7.39
C LEU A 68 -0.53 -6.12 -7.20
N ALA A 69 -1.77 -5.76 -7.52
CA ALA A 69 -2.32 -4.44 -7.25
C ALA A 69 -3.72 -4.53 -6.65
N LEU A 70 -4.15 -3.47 -5.97
CA LEU A 70 -5.54 -3.33 -5.56
C LEU A 70 -6.45 -3.23 -6.77
N LYS A 71 -7.55 -3.99 -6.75
CA LYS A 71 -8.59 -3.95 -7.77
C LYS A 71 -9.11 -2.53 -7.97
N GLN A 72 -9.40 -2.21 -9.23
CA GLN A 72 -10.26 -1.08 -9.55
C GLN A 72 -11.70 -1.53 -9.89
N LYS A 73 -12.67 -0.73 -9.47
CA LYS A 73 -14.09 -0.82 -9.81
C LYS A 73 -14.55 0.55 -10.28
N ASP A 74 -15.19 0.60 -11.45
CA ASP A 74 -15.63 1.85 -12.08
C ASP A 74 -14.49 2.88 -12.20
N GLU A 75 -13.30 2.41 -12.59
CA GLU A 75 -12.05 3.19 -12.72
C GLU A 75 -11.56 3.83 -11.40
N MET A 76 -11.95 3.27 -10.25
CA MET A 76 -11.51 3.73 -8.94
C MET A 76 -11.07 2.55 -8.08
N CYS A 77 -10.16 2.77 -7.13
CA CYS A 77 -9.78 1.76 -6.15
C CYS A 77 -11.03 1.14 -5.50
N THR A 78 -11.07 -0.19 -5.42
CA THR A 78 -12.21 -0.98 -4.92
C THR A 78 -12.65 -0.59 -3.50
N PHE A 79 -11.75 0.00 -2.72
CA PHE A 79 -12.03 0.48 -1.36
C PHE A 79 -12.46 1.95 -1.28
N LEU A 80 -12.64 2.63 -2.41
CA LEU A 80 -13.14 4.00 -2.42
C LEU A 80 -14.66 4.01 -2.19
N ILE A 81 -15.10 4.65 -1.10
CA ILE A 81 -16.52 4.73 -0.74
C ILE A 81 -17.03 6.14 -1.01
N LYS A 82 -18.18 6.23 -1.69
CA LYS A 82 -18.93 7.48 -1.84
C LYS A 82 -19.78 7.73 -0.58
N PHE A 83 -19.59 8.89 0.03
CA PHE A 83 -20.34 9.38 1.19
C PHE A 83 -20.97 10.74 0.87
N GLY A 84 -22.25 10.74 0.48
CA GLY A 84 -22.91 11.92 -0.06
C GLY A 84 -22.25 12.36 -1.38
N ASP A 85 -21.83 13.63 -1.44
CA ASP A 85 -21.09 14.20 -2.58
C ASP A 85 -19.56 14.01 -2.48
N ASN A 86 -19.09 13.40 -1.39
CA ASN A 86 -17.67 13.20 -1.13
C ASN A 86 -17.25 11.73 -1.30
N PHE A 87 -15.95 11.49 -1.42
CA PHE A 87 -15.35 10.15 -1.43
C PHE A 87 -14.36 9.99 -0.28
N ARG A 88 -14.28 8.81 0.31
CA ARG A 88 -13.35 8.46 1.40
C ARG A 88 -12.81 7.05 1.22
N CYS A 89 -11.57 6.83 1.64
CA CYS A 89 -11.03 5.47 1.73
C CYS A 89 -11.82 4.69 2.79
N GLY A 90 -12.37 3.53 2.41
CA GLY A 90 -13.12 2.65 3.29
C GLY A 90 -12.26 1.81 4.23
N ILE A 91 -10.94 1.78 4.03
CA ILE A 91 -10.01 0.89 4.74
C ILE A 91 -8.87 1.66 5.41
N HIS A 92 -9.11 2.88 5.88
CA HIS A 92 -8.06 3.79 6.38
C HIS A 92 -7.09 3.13 7.38
N ASP A 93 -7.60 2.31 8.31
CA ASP A 93 -6.81 1.61 9.32
C ASP A 93 -5.96 0.47 8.76
N PHE A 94 -6.31 -0.03 7.57
CA PHE A 94 -5.67 -1.14 6.86
C PHE A 94 -5.02 -0.70 5.56
N ASN A 95 -4.80 0.60 5.38
CA ASN A 95 -4.19 1.15 4.17
C ASN A 95 -2.88 0.43 3.82
N PRO A 96 -2.62 0.19 2.53
CA PRO A 96 -1.29 -0.18 2.07
C PRO A 96 -0.23 0.82 2.51
N GLY A 97 1.02 0.38 2.67
CA GLY A 97 2.12 1.25 3.09
C GLY A 97 2.29 2.48 2.21
N VAL A 98 2.18 2.30 0.88
CA VAL A 98 2.19 3.39 -0.11
C VAL A 98 1.05 4.39 0.09
N CYS A 99 -0.18 3.91 0.37
CA CYS A 99 -1.33 4.78 0.63
C CYS A 99 -1.23 5.49 1.98
N LYS A 100 -0.63 4.84 2.99
CA LYS A 100 -0.43 5.40 4.32
C LYS A 100 0.61 6.51 4.32
N SER A 101 1.62 6.39 3.46
CA SER A 101 2.73 7.34 3.39
C SER A 101 2.54 8.44 2.35
N TYR A 102 1.57 8.28 1.44
CA TYR A 102 1.25 9.30 0.45
C TYR A 102 0.83 10.64 1.11
N PRO A 103 1.29 11.81 0.63
CA PRO A 103 2.11 12.07 -0.57
C PRO A 103 3.61 12.25 -0.29
N PHE A 104 4.18 11.50 0.65
CA PHE A 104 5.58 11.66 1.06
C PHE A 104 6.48 10.53 0.55
N GLN A 105 7.76 10.85 0.41
CA GLN A 105 8.82 9.93 0.04
C GLN A 105 10.10 10.23 0.85
N LEU A 106 11.00 9.25 0.92
CA LEU A 106 12.34 9.44 1.45
C LEU A 106 13.32 9.57 0.28
N GLN A 107 14.05 10.68 0.24
CA GLN A 107 15.14 10.90 -0.70
C GLN A 107 16.39 11.32 0.08
N ASP A 108 17.48 10.59 -0.06
CA ASP A 108 18.74 10.82 0.66
C ASP A 108 18.56 10.98 2.19
N GLY A 109 17.65 10.19 2.76
CA GLY A 109 17.33 10.21 4.19
C GLY A 109 16.48 11.39 4.65
N LYS A 110 16.02 12.25 3.74
CA LYS A 110 15.12 13.38 4.04
C LYS A 110 13.70 13.06 3.62
N LEU A 111 12.75 13.45 4.46
CA LEU A 111 11.33 13.40 4.10
C LEU A 111 11.02 14.52 3.12
N LEU A 112 10.48 14.16 1.96
CA LEU A 112 10.03 15.09 0.95
C LEU A 112 8.57 14.82 0.63
N GLN A 113 7.85 15.89 0.35
CA GLN A 113 6.55 15.78 -0.27
C GLN A 113 6.73 15.71 -1.79
N MET A 114 6.02 14.80 -2.47
CA MET A 114 6.10 14.63 -3.91
C MET A 114 5.62 15.90 -4.64
N ASP A 115 6.35 16.33 -5.68
CA ASP A 115 6.01 17.51 -6.47
C ASP A 115 4.79 17.28 -7.38
N ASP A 116 4.69 16.09 -7.98
CA ASP A 116 3.64 15.65 -8.90
C ASP A 116 2.45 14.98 -8.19
N LYS A 117 2.24 15.31 -6.91
CA LYS A 117 1.14 14.78 -6.11
C LYS A 117 -0.22 15.25 -6.61
N LEU A 118 -1.18 14.32 -6.64
CA LEU A 118 -2.61 14.59 -6.71
C LEU A 118 -3.21 15.08 -5.38
N CYS A 119 -2.46 14.99 -4.27
CA CYS A 119 -2.87 15.56 -2.99
C CYS A 119 -2.86 17.09 -3.07
N PRO A 120 -3.99 17.78 -2.84
CA PRO A 120 -4.08 19.23 -3.01
C PRO A 120 -3.49 20.03 -1.85
N VAL A 121 -2.91 19.35 -0.86
CA VAL A 121 -2.45 19.97 0.39
C VAL A 121 -0.93 19.97 0.40
N ASP A 122 -0.35 21.15 0.60
CA ASP A 122 1.04 21.31 0.99
C ASP A 122 1.13 21.20 2.50
N TRP A 123 1.77 20.14 2.98
CA TRP A 123 1.78 19.81 4.41
C TRP A 123 2.94 20.52 5.09
N ASP A 124 2.66 21.24 6.18
CA ASP A 124 3.70 21.69 7.10
C ASP A 124 4.24 20.48 7.86
N VAL A 125 5.47 20.08 7.54
CA VAL A 125 6.15 18.94 8.15
C VAL A 125 6.82 19.40 9.45
N GLU A 126 6.07 19.39 10.55
CA GLU A 126 6.65 19.54 11.90
C GLU A 126 7.45 18.29 12.30
N LYS A 127 8.39 18.41 13.26
CA LYS A 127 9.36 17.34 13.58
C LYS A 127 8.72 16.02 13.99
N GLU A 128 7.64 16.06 14.76
CA GLU A 128 6.93 14.87 15.23
C GLU A 128 6.21 14.17 14.07
N PHE A 129 5.62 14.95 13.17
CA PHE A 129 5.01 14.46 11.94
C PHE A 129 6.06 13.88 11.00
N GLU A 130 7.22 14.53 10.86
CA GLU A 130 8.36 14.03 10.10
C GLU A 130 8.79 12.66 10.62
N ALA A 131 9.05 12.53 11.93
CA ALA A 131 9.48 11.29 12.54
C ALA A 131 8.47 10.14 12.32
N MET A 132 7.17 10.43 12.46
CA MET A 132 6.11 9.47 12.18
C MET A 132 6.13 9.00 10.72
N MET A 133 6.21 9.94 9.77
CA MET A 133 6.20 9.63 8.34
C MET A 133 7.45 8.88 7.89
N VAL A 134 8.63 9.28 8.39
CA VAL A 134 9.90 8.56 8.17
C VAL A 134 9.79 7.12 8.66
N ASN A 135 9.16 6.89 9.82
CA ASN A 135 8.95 5.54 10.34
C ASN A 135 8.00 4.72 9.45
N HIS A 136 6.93 5.32 8.92
CA HIS A 136 6.05 4.64 7.97
C HIS A 136 6.77 4.25 6.68
N LEU A 137 7.55 5.16 6.10
CA LEU A 137 8.30 4.91 4.86
C LEU A 137 9.38 3.85 5.05
N LYS A 138 10.16 3.89 6.15
CA LYS A 138 11.14 2.86 6.46
C LYS A 138 10.49 1.49 6.71
N LYS A 139 9.32 1.48 7.34
CA LYS A 139 8.56 0.25 7.53
C LYS A 139 8.13 -0.32 6.17
N ASP A 140 7.55 0.50 5.31
CA ASP A 140 7.13 0.09 3.97
C ASP A 140 8.31 -0.46 3.15
N GLU A 141 9.46 0.22 3.17
CA GLU A 141 10.69 -0.25 2.52
C GLU A 141 11.10 -1.66 3.00
N ASN A 142 11.02 -1.93 4.31
CA ASN A 142 11.31 -3.25 4.86
C ASN A 142 10.26 -4.30 4.49
N GLU A 143 8.97 -3.91 4.45
CA GLU A 143 7.88 -4.79 3.99
C GLU A 143 8.06 -5.18 2.51
N TRP A 144 8.54 -4.27 1.66
CA TRP A 144 8.91 -4.54 0.27
C TRP A 144 10.14 -5.44 0.12
N LYS A 145 11.20 -5.24 0.92
CA LYS A 145 12.36 -6.15 0.93
C LYS A 145 11.96 -7.57 1.32
N PHE A 146 11.14 -7.72 2.37
CA PHE A 146 10.61 -9.01 2.76
C PHE A 146 9.78 -9.65 1.64
N TYR A 147 8.96 -8.85 0.95
CA TYR A 147 8.16 -9.34 -0.17
C TYR A 147 9.03 -9.82 -1.34
N HIS A 148 10.11 -9.12 -1.65
CA HIS A 148 11.10 -9.56 -2.63
C HIS A 148 11.69 -10.94 -2.28
N ASP A 149 12.13 -11.11 -1.03
CA ASP A 149 12.67 -12.39 -0.55
C ASP A 149 11.64 -13.53 -0.69
N LEU A 150 10.35 -13.25 -0.44
CA LEU A 150 9.27 -14.22 -0.66
C LEU A 150 9.05 -14.55 -2.14
N ILE A 151 9.15 -13.57 -3.03
CA ILE A 151 9.04 -13.79 -4.48
C ILE A 151 10.20 -14.68 -4.95
N LEU A 152 11.43 -14.41 -4.49
CA LEU A 152 12.59 -15.26 -4.79
C LEU A 152 12.39 -16.68 -4.26
N GLU A 153 11.93 -16.85 -3.03
CA GLU A 153 11.63 -18.17 -2.45
C GLU A 153 10.55 -18.90 -3.26
N TRP A 154 9.43 -18.23 -3.54
CA TRP A 154 8.32 -18.78 -4.32
C TRP A 154 8.79 -19.25 -5.69
N ASN A 155 9.44 -18.37 -6.44
CA ASN A 155 9.91 -18.63 -7.81
C ASN A 155 10.95 -19.76 -7.87
N ALA A 156 11.71 -19.98 -6.79
CA ALA A 156 12.69 -21.07 -6.71
C ALA A 156 12.08 -22.43 -6.31
N THR A 157 10.92 -22.43 -5.64
CA THR A 157 10.36 -23.63 -5.00
C THR A 157 9.07 -24.15 -5.64
N HIS A 158 8.39 -23.33 -6.44
CA HIS A 158 7.11 -23.66 -7.06
C HIS A 158 7.21 -23.77 -8.58
N GLN A 159 6.34 -24.59 -9.17
CA GLN A 159 6.28 -24.73 -10.61
C GLN A 159 5.59 -23.51 -11.24
N PRO A 160 5.94 -23.13 -12.49
CA PRO A 160 5.27 -22.03 -13.18
C PRO A 160 3.77 -22.24 -13.42
N THR A 161 3.24 -23.45 -13.23
CA THR A 161 1.81 -23.76 -13.33
C THR A 161 1.07 -23.61 -12.00
N ALA A 162 1.74 -23.16 -10.94
CA ALA A 162 1.09 -22.90 -9.66
C ALA A 162 0.10 -21.75 -9.80
N GLN A 163 -1.06 -21.89 -9.16
CA GLN A 163 -2.13 -20.90 -9.23
C GLN A 163 -1.84 -19.70 -8.34
N LEU A 164 -2.39 -18.53 -8.70
CA LEU A 164 -2.37 -17.35 -7.83
C LEU A 164 -2.85 -17.65 -6.39
N SER A 165 -3.88 -18.49 -6.24
CA SER A 165 -4.42 -18.88 -4.93
C SER A 165 -3.41 -19.64 -4.05
N GLU A 166 -2.47 -20.34 -4.66
CA GLU A 166 -1.37 -21.02 -3.96
C GLU A 166 -0.35 -20.00 -3.47
N PHE A 167 0.03 -19.04 -4.32
CA PHE A 167 0.92 -17.94 -3.94
C PHE A 167 0.33 -17.12 -2.79
N LEU A 168 -0.94 -16.75 -2.87
CA LEU A 168 -1.61 -15.95 -1.83
C LEU A 168 -1.64 -16.69 -0.47
N ARG A 169 -1.84 -18.01 -0.47
CA ARG A 169 -1.76 -18.81 0.77
C ARG A 169 -0.34 -18.87 1.31
N PHE A 170 0.65 -19.05 0.44
CA PHE A 170 2.07 -19.03 0.81
C PHE A 170 2.47 -17.69 1.44
N LEU A 171 2.12 -16.57 0.78
CA LEU A 171 2.44 -15.22 1.24
C LEU A 171 1.78 -14.89 2.58
N ILE A 172 0.49 -15.22 2.77
CA ILE A 172 -0.21 -14.96 4.04
C ILE A 172 0.43 -15.76 5.17
N GLY A 173 0.73 -17.05 4.94
CA GLY A 173 1.37 -17.89 5.95
C GLY A 173 2.75 -17.39 6.36
N LYS A 174 3.54 -16.89 5.42
CA LYS A 174 4.88 -16.34 5.68
C LYS A 174 4.84 -15.05 6.49
N VAL A 175 3.92 -14.14 6.17
CA VAL A 175 3.73 -12.91 6.95
C VAL A 175 3.25 -13.24 8.37
N ASP A 176 2.28 -14.16 8.50
CA ASP A 176 1.75 -14.56 9.81
C ASP A 176 2.85 -15.10 10.74
N ILE A 177 3.70 -15.98 10.22
CA ILE A 177 4.85 -16.52 10.96
C ILE A 177 5.80 -15.39 11.38
N SER A 178 6.17 -14.50 10.45
CA SER A 178 7.09 -13.39 10.72
C SER A 178 6.58 -12.46 11.83
N LEU A 179 5.29 -12.12 11.81
CA LEU A 179 4.68 -11.26 12.83
C LEU A 179 4.62 -11.96 14.20
N ASN A 180 4.32 -13.26 14.22
CA ASN A 180 4.26 -14.04 15.44
C ASN A 180 5.64 -14.25 16.07
N GLU A 181 6.70 -14.40 15.29
CA GLU A 181 8.08 -14.48 15.79
C GLU A 181 8.56 -13.16 16.39
N ASN A 182 8.18 -12.04 15.78
CA ASN A 182 8.53 -10.71 16.28
C ASN A 182 7.78 -10.35 17.57
N SER A 183 6.58 -10.89 17.80
CA SER A 183 5.82 -10.68 19.05
C SER A 183 6.42 -11.38 20.29
N LYS A 184 7.38 -12.30 20.09
CA LYS A 184 8.05 -13.06 21.15
C LYS A 184 9.40 -12.47 21.57
N LYS A 185 9.88 -11.42 20.89
CA LYS A 185 11.11 -10.69 21.22
C LYS A 185 10.79 -9.42 22.00
#